data_AF-A0AAN9HE50-F1
#
_entry.id   AF-A0AAN9HE50-F1
#
_cell.length_a   1.000
_cell.length_b   1.000
_cell.length_c   1.000
_cell.angle_alpha   90.00
_cell.angle_beta   90.00
_cell.angle_gamma   90.00
#
_symmetry.space_group_name_H-M   'P 1'
#
loop_
_entity.id
_entity.type
_entity.pdbx_description
1 polymer ?
#
loop_
_entity_poly.entity_id
_entity_poly.type
_entity_poly.pdbx_seq_one_letter_code
_entity_poly.pdbx_strand_id
1 'polypeptide(L)'
;MPLKRSVTVQKRAIMDSIKIHCLQCYEPQEDIALHLATVCLRDSTDAERAAEVQRAEASARDWIRNPRVWDFRDVCMLLPDRGSQMAMVKELIRLSFLVSNQPHMDPGREAPSSSPTSSSADIIPSHGKK
;
A
#
# COMPACT_ATOMS: atom_id res chain seq x y z
N MET A 1 -36.44 9.85 -22.34
CA MET A 1 -35.27 10.75 -22.21
C MET A 1 -34.69 10.61 -20.81
N PRO A 2 -33.47 10.07 -20.61
CA PRO A 2 -32.89 9.97 -19.27
C PRO A 2 -32.13 11.26 -18.93
N LEU A 3 -32.47 11.83 -17.78
CA LEU A 3 -31.84 13.02 -17.18
C LEU A 3 -30.39 12.70 -16.84
N LYS A 4 -29.45 13.34 -17.53
CA LYS A 4 -28.01 13.31 -17.22
C LYS A 4 -27.80 14.05 -15.90
N ARG A 5 -27.75 13.33 -14.78
CA ARG A 5 -27.27 13.90 -13.51
C ARG A 5 -25.83 14.37 -13.71
N SER A 6 -25.56 15.62 -13.40
CA SER A 6 -24.25 16.24 -13.53
C SER A 6 -23.21 15.47 -12.70
N VAL A 7 -22.07 15.16 -13.30
CA VAL A 7 -20.93 14.44 -12.68
C VAL A 7 -20.51 15.06 -11.35
N THR A 8 -20.69 16.38 -11.18
CA THR A 8 -20.37 17.12 -9.96
C THR A 8 -21.29 16.78 -8.79
N VAL A 9 -22.57 16.50 -9.05
CA VAL A 9 -23.55 16.09 -8.03
C VAL A 9 -23.30 14.64 -7.60
N GLN A 10 -22.94 13.78 -8.57
CA GLN A 10 -22.58 12.39 -8.31
C GLN A 10 -21.31 12.27 -7.44
N LYS A 11 -20.30 13.12 -7.67
CA LYS A 11 -19.05 13.15 -6.89
C LYS A 11 -19.27 13.56 -5.43
N ARG A 12 -20.19 14.49 -5.15
CA ARG A 12 -20.57 14.88 -3.78
C ARG A 12 -21.23 13.71 -3.03
N ALA A 13 -22.23 13.08 -3.65
CA ALA A 13 -22.95 11.96 -3.03
C ALA A 13 -22.07 10.73 -2.72
N ILE A 14 -21.04 10.46 -3.53
CA ILE A 14 -20.08 9.39 -3.23
C ILE A 14 -19.20 9.78 -2.03
N MET A 15 -18.81 11.05 -1.91
CA MET A 15 -18.07 11.52 -0.74
C MET A 15 -18.91 11.51 0.55
N ASP A 16 -20.20 11.82 0.46
CA ASP A 16 -21.11 11.81 1.60
C ASP A 16 -21.39 10.38 2.14
N SER A 17 -21.00 9.33 1.39
CA SER A 17 -21.14 7.92 1.82
C SER A 17 -19.90 7.33 2.51
N ILE A 18 -18.83 8.12 2.65
CA ILE A 18 -17.60 7.68 3.31
C ILE A 18 -17.80 7.71 4.81
N LYS A 19 -17.74 6.55 5.46
CA LYS A 19 -17.69 6.49 6.93
C LYS A 19 -16.39 7.12 7.42
N ILE A 20 -16.51 8.25 8.12
CA ILE A 20 -15.39 8.95 8.74
C ILE A 20 -15.07 8.23 10.04
N HIS A 21 -13.81 7.87 10.24
CA HIS A 21 -13.38 7.25 11.49
C HIS A 21 -13.04 8.34 12.50
N CYS A 22 -13.49 8.13 13.74
CA CYS A 22 -13.05 8.98 14.84
C CYS A 22 -11.57 8.73 15.12
N LEU A 23 -10.75 9.77 15.19
CA LEU A 23 -9.31 9.63 15.41
C LEU A 23 -8.92 9.37 16.87
N GLN A 24 -9.91 9.40 17.78
CA GLN A 24 -9.72 9.12 19.21
C GLN A 24 -9.98 7.65 19.54
N CYS A 25 -11.12 7.10 19.09
CA CYS A 25 -11.49 5.71 19.33
C CYS A 25 -11.28 4.78 18.13
N TYR A 26 -10.92 5.32 16.96
CA TYR A 26 -10.74 4.59 15.70
C TYR A 26 -11.99 3.87 15.17
N GLU A 27 -13.16 4.16 15.72
CA GLU A 27 -14.43 3.59 15.24
C GLU A 27 -15.04 4.42 14.10
N PRO A 28 -15.63 3.77 13.08
CA PRO A 28 -16.34 4.45 12.00
C PRO A 28 -17.63 5.10 12.52
N GLN A 29 -17.84 6.36 12.17
CA GLN A 29 -19.01 7.16 12.58
C GLN A 29 -19.85 7.56 11.36
N GLU A 30 -21.16 7.61 11.56
CA GLU A 30 -22.09 8.20 10.59
C GLU A 30 -22.10 9.74 10.72
N ASP A 31 -22.01 10.24 11.96
CA ASP A 31 -21.85 11.66 12.27
C ASP A 31 -20.70 11.85 13.25
N ILE A 32 -19.55 12.27 12.71
CA ILE A 32 -18.35 12.49 13.52
C ILE A 32 -18.50 13.68 14.48
N ALA A 33 -19.26 14.71 14.11
CA ALA A 33 -19.44 15.89 14.94
C ALA A 33 -20.27 15.57 16.18
N LEU A 34 -21.38 14.85 16.00
CA LEU A 34 -22.21 14.37 17.10
C LEU A 34 -21.44 13.41 18.01
N HIS A 35 -20.68 12.48 17.44
CA HIS A 35 -19.87 11.54 18.20
C HIS A 35 -18.84 12.26 19.08
N LEU A 36 -18.12 13.24 18.52
CA LEU A 36 -17.13 14.01 19.29
C LEU A 36 -17.80 14.84 20.39
N ALA A 37 -18.97 15.43 20.14
CA ALA A 37 -19.70 16.21 21.15
C ALA A 37 -20.26 15.38 22.32
N THR A 38 -20.53 14.09 22.11
CA THR A 38 -21.24 13.25 23.09
C THR A 38 -20.36 12.19 23.74
N VAL A 39 -19.33 11.71 23.04
CA VAL A 39 -18.50 10.57 23.45
C VAL A 39 -17.05 11.00 23.68
N CYS A 40 -16.28 11.23 22.61
CA CYS A 40 -14.82 11.32 22.71
C CYS A 40 -14.29 12.68 23.16
N LEU A 41 -14.96 13.78 22.80
CA LEU A 41 -14.56 15.16 23.15
C LEU A 41 -15.72 15.91 23.85
N ARG A 42 -16.49 15.19 24.67
CA ARG A 42 -17.65 15.74 25.37
C ARG A 42 -17.29 16.95 26.23
N ASP A 43 -16.18 16.86 26.94
CA ASP A 43 -15.73 17.86 27.90
C ASP A 43 -14.81 18.93 27.27
N SER A 44 -14.58 18.85 25.95
CA SER A 44 -13.78 19.81 25.19
C SER A 44 -14.61 21.00 24.71
N THR A 45 -13.92 22.06 24.29
CA THR A 45 -14.55 23.24 23.71
C THR A 45 -15.09 22.98 22.29
N ASP A 46 -16.07 23.78 21.87
CA ASP A 46 -16.60 23.69 20.50
C ASP A 46 -15.52 23.91 19.43
N ALA A 47 -14.55 24.79 19.71
CA ALA A 47 -13.44 25.06 18.81
C ALA A 47 -12.53 23.83 18.63
N GLU A 48 -12.20 23.13 19.72
CA GLU A 48 -11.40 21.90 19.68
C GLU A 48 -12.14 20.78 18.95
N ARG A 49 -13.45 20.64 19.19
CA ARG A 49 -14.29 19.67 18.46
C ARG A 49 -14.33 19.97 16.97
N ALA A 50 -14.54 21.22 16.59
CA ALA A 50 -14.57 21.62 15.17
C ALA A 50 -13.22 21.35 14.49
N ALA A 51 -12.11 21.62 15.18
CA ALA A 51 -10.78 21.28 14.68
C ALA A 51 -10.60 19.76 14.50
N GLU A 52 -11.07 18.95 15.46
CA GLU A 52 -11.02 17.49 15.36
C GLU A 52 -11.85 16.94 14.20
N VAL A 53 -13.07 17.45 13.99
CA VAL A 53 -13.92 17.11 12.84
C VAL A 53 -13.16 17.37 11.53
N GLN A 54 -12.57 18.55 11.40
CA GLN A 54 -11.79 18.90 10.21
C GLN A 54 -10.59 17.96 9.98
N ARG A 55 -9.89 17.56 11.05
CA ARG A 55 -8.79 16.59 10.94
C ARG A 55 -9.28 15.21 10.54
N ALA A 56 -10.40 14.74 11.11
CA ALA A 56 -10.99 13.44 10.76
C ALA A 56 -11.47 13.41 9.30
N GLU A 57 -12.13 14.47 8.83
CA GLU A 57 -12.53 14.62 7.42
C GLU A 57 -11.34 14.70 6.46
N ALA A 58 -10.28 15.42 6.84
CA ALA A 58 -9.03 15.47 6.07
C ALA A 58 -8.40 14.07 5.99
N SER A 59 -8.29 13.37 7.11
CA SER A 59 -7.75 12.01 7.18
C SER A 59 -8.56 11.04 6.32
N ALA A 60 -9.89 11.10 6.36
CA ALA A 60 -10.74 10.26 5.50
C ALA A 60 -10.52 10.54 4.00
N ARG A 61 -10.38 11.82 3.62
CA ARG A 61 -10.07 12.19 2.23
C ARG A 61 -8.69 11.72 1.80
N ASP A 62 -7.69 11.87 2.66
CA ASP A 62 -6.33 11.40 2.41
C ASP A 62 -6.30 9.88 2.28
N TRP A 63 -7.04 9.17 3.14
CA TRP A 63 -7.18 7.72 3.08
C TRP A 63 -7.83 7.23 1.77
N ILE A 64 -8.66 8.04 1.12
CA ILE A 64 -9.25 7.65 -0.16
C ILE A 64 -8.31 7.94 -1.32
N ARG A 65 -7.53 9.02 -1.23
CA ARG A 65 -6.69 9.51 -2.32
C ARG A 65 -5.30 8.89 -2.34
N ASN A 66 -4.64 8.76 -1.19
CA ASN A 66 -3.20 8.52 -1.10
C ASN A 66 -2.77 7.07 -0.79
N PRO A 67 -3.42 6.29 0.10
CA PRO A 67 -2.87 4.99 0.49
C PRO A 67 -3.05 3.91 -0.57
N ARG A 68 -3.78 4.17 -1.66
CA ARG A 68 -4.01 3.19 -2.72
C ARG A 68 -2.78 2.94 -3.59
N VAL A 69 -1.75 3.78 -3.53
CA VAL A 69 -0.51 3.60 -4.30
C VAL A 69 0.65 3.42 -3.34
N TRP A 70 1.32 2.28 -3.45
CA TRP A 70 2.51 1.93 -2.68
C TRP A 70 3.72 1.88 -3.60
N ASP A 71 4.88 2.34 -3.14
CA ASP A 71 6.14 2.11 -3.82
C ASP A 71 6.76 0.80 -3.33
N PHE A 72 7.23 -0.04 -4.26
CA PHE A 72 7.91 -1.28 -3.88
C PHE A 72 9.14 -1.04 -3.00
N ARG A 73 9.87 0.07 -3.16
CA ARG A 73 11.01 0.44 -2.32
C ARG A 73 10.59 0.68 -0.88
N ASP A 74 9.43 1.27 -0.65
CA ASP A 74 8.89 1.48 0.69
C ASP A 74 8.60 0.15 1.37
N VAL A 75 8.04 -0.81 0.62
CA VAL A 75 7.85 -2.19 1.09
C VAL A 75 9.19 -2.85 1.46
N CYS A 76 10.23 -2.66 0.65
CA CYS A 76 11.57 -3.18 0.93
C CYS A 76 12.22 -2.54 2.17
N MET A 77 11.91 -1.28 2.47
CA MET A 77 12.42 -0.63 3.69
C MET A 77 11.71 -1.14 4.95
N LEU A 78 10.43 -1.49 4.84
CA LEU A 78 9.63 -2.00 5.96
C LEU A 78 9.90 -3.48 6.27
N LEU A 79 10.23 -4.28 5.26
CA LEU A 79 10.37 -5.73 5.38
C LEU A 79 11.78 -6.16 4.98
N PRO A 80 12.54 -6.79 5.90
CA PRO A 80 13.94 -7.13 5.65
C PRO A 80 14.14 -8.29 4.67
N ASP A 81 13.16 -9.18 4.52
CA ASP A 81 13.30 -10.39 3.71
C ASP A 81 12.47 -10.35 2.42
N ARG A 82 13.01 -10.94 1.35
CA ARG A 82 12.40 -10.93 0.02
C ARG A 82 11.08 -11.71 -0.03
N GLY A 83 10.92 -12.75 0.79
CA GLY A 83 9.70 -13.56 0.82
C GLY A 83 8.50 -12.75 1.34
N SER A 84 8.67 -12.08 2.47
CA SER A 84 7.68 -11.21 3.10
C SER A 84 7.41 -9.98 2.24
N GLN A 85 8.43 -9.38 1.60
CA GLN A 85 8.22 -8.29 0.64
C GLN A 85 7.24 -8.71 -0.47
N MET A 86 7.47 -9.88 -1.09
CA MET A 86 6.59 -10.39 -2.15
C MET A 86 5.21 -10.78 -1.63
N ALA A 87 5.11 -11.34 -0.43
CA ALA A 87 3.83 -11.66 0.20
C ALA A 87 3.00 -10.39 0.45
N MET A 88 3.62 -9.33 0.96
CA MET A 88 2.99 -8.03 1.17
C MET A 88 2.51 -7.41 -0.15
N VAL A 89 3.35 -7.40 -1.19
CA VAL A 89 2.96 -6.89 -2.51
C VAL A 89 1.75 -7.66 -3.07
N LYS A 90 1.75 -8.99 -2.96
CA LYS A 90 0.60 -9.81 -3.38
C LYS A 90 -0.67 -9.46 -2.61
N GLU A 91 -0.56 -9.27 -1.31
CA GLU A 91 -1.69 -8.92 -0.44
C GLU A 91 -2.24 -7.52 -0.75
N LEU A 92 -1.37 -6.54 -0.96
CA LEU A 92 -1.74 -5.20 -1.41
C LEU A 92 -2.52 -5.26 -2.73
N ILE A 93 -2.02 -6.00 -3.72
CA ILE A 93 -2.71 -6.18 -5.01
C ILE A 93 -4.06 -6.90 -4.81
N ARG A 94 -4.11 -7.94 -3.96
CA ARG A 94 -5.36 -8.67 -3.63
C ARG A 94 -6.41 -7.74 -3.04
N LEU A 95 -5.99 -6.78 -2.22
CA LEU A 95 -6.83 -5.74 -1.62
C LEU A 95 -7.10 -4.55 -2.57
N SER A 96 -6.76 -4.66 -3.86
CA SER A 96 -6.94 -3.63 -4.89
C SER A 96 -6.11 -2.36 -4.68
N PHE A 97 -4.97 -2.47 -4.00
CA PHE A 97 -3.93 -1.44 -4.00
C PHE A 97 -3.06 -1.55 -5.25
N LEU A 98 -2.53 -0.41 -5.67
CA LEU A 98 -1.55 -0.28 -6.75
C LEU A 98 -0.15 -0.29 -6.15
N VAL A 99 0.76 -1.07 -6.73
CA VAL A 99 2.17 -1.08 -6.32
C VAL A 99 3.03 -0.65 -7.51
N SER A 100 3.69 0.50 -7.41
CA SER A 100 4.60 1.06 -8.40
C SER A 100 6.03 0.54 -8.22
N ASN A 101 6.87 0.74 -9.25
CA ASN A 101 8.31 0.41 -9.22
C ASN A 101 8.64 -1.03 -8.83
N GLN A 102 7.70 -1.96 -9.06
CA GLN A 102 7.95 -3.38 -8.91
C GLN A 102 9.08 -3.78 -9.89
N PRO A 103 10.06 -4.57 -9.44
CA PRO A 103 11.05 -5.12 -10.35
C PRO A 103 10.31 -5.85 -11.47
N HIS A 104 10.74 -5.63 -12.71
CA HIS A 104 10.20 -6.37 -13.84
C HIS A 104 10.42 -7.86 -13.58
N MET A 105 9.38 -8.55 -13.12
CA MET A 105 9.39 -9.98 -12.93
C MET A 105 9.19 -10.57 -14.31
N ASP A 106 10.27 -10.61 -15.08
CA ASP A 106 10.32 -11.33 -16.34
C ASP A 106 10.08 -12.82 -16.00
N PRO A 107 8.97 -13.43 -16.44
CA PRO A 107 8.55 -14.75 -15.95
C PRO A 107 9.40 -15.91 -16.50
N GLY A 108 10.67 -15.68 -16.86
CA GLY A 108 11.54 -16.66 -17.50
C GLY A 108 13.02 -16.62 -17.12
N ARG A 109 13.46 -15.78 -16.17
CA ARG A 109 14.87 -15.76 -15.75
C ARG A 109 15.07 -16.56 -14.47
N GLU A 110 15.12 -17.88 -14.62
CA GLU A 110 15.75 -18.73 -13.60
C GLU A 110 17.19 -18.26 -13.39
N ALA A 111 17.59 -18.16 -12.12
CA ALA A 111 18.96 -17.83 -11.76
C ALA A 111 19.90 -18.85 -12.42
N PRO A 112 21.06 -18.44 -12.98
CA PRO A 112 22.01 -19.40 -13.51
C PRO A 112 22.47 -20.31 -12.38
N SER A 113 21.97 -21.55 -12.39
CA SER A 113 22.51 -22.67 -11.63
C SER A 113 23.96 -22.84 -12.07
N SER A 114 24.87 -22.32 -11.25
CA SER A 114 26.30 -22.57 -11.39
C SER A 114 26.56 -23.99 -10.90
N SER A 115 26.25 -24.96 -11.75
CA SER A 115 26.76 -26.32 -11.63
C SER A 115 28.18 -26.34 -12.21
N PRO A 116 29.22 -26.68 -11.44
CA PRO A 116 30.57 -26.80 -11.98
C PRO A 116 30.66 -28.10 -12.78
N THR A 117 30.60 -27.99 -14.11
CA THR A 117 30.93 -29.10 -15.01
C THR A 117 32.44 -29.32 -14.98
N SER A 118 32.83 -30.38 -14.27
CA SER A 118 34.07 -31.13 -14.43
C SER A 118 34.41 -31.27 -15.93
N SER A 119 35.42 -30.54 -16.40
CA SER A 119 36.06 -30.80 -17.70
C SER A 119 37.44 -31.41 -17.46
N SER A 120 37.50 -32.71 -17.69
CA SER A 120 38.72 -33.43 -18.02
C SER A 120 39.25 -32.88 -19.34
N ALA A 121 40.50 -32.40 -19.36
CA ALA A 121 41.25 -32.19 -20.58
C ALA A 121 42.72 -32.52 -20.32
N ASP A 122 43.20 -33.46 -21.11
CA ASP A 122 44.53 -34.02 -21.19
C ASP A 122 45.63 -32.96 -21.24
N ILE A 123 46.72 -33.18 -20.49
CA ILE A 123 48.00 -32.48 -20.67
C ILE A 123 49.07 -33.53 -20.98
N ILE A 124 49.69 -33.34 -22.14
CA ILE A 124 50.70 -34.16 -22.83
C ILE A 124 51.98 -34.34 -22.00
N PRO A 125 52.72 -35.48 -22.11
CA PRO A 125 54.00 -35.68 -21.41
C PRO A 125 55.15 -34.96 -22.11
N SER A 126 55.94 -34.20 -21.35
CA SER A 126 57.20 -33.57 -21.78
C SER A 126 58.42 -34.37 -21.29
N HIS A 127 59.42 -34.47 -22.16
CA HIS A 127 60.66 -35.26 -22.09
C HIS A 127 61.55 -35.10 -20.83
N GLY A 128 62.31 -36.16 -20.50
CA GLY A 128 63.60 -36.02 -19.82
C GLY A 128 64.25 -37.33 -19.33
N LYS A 129 65.56 -37.49 -19.62
CA LYS A 129 66.58 -38.49 -19.20
C LYS A 129 66.82 -39.63 -20.21
N LYS A 130 68.03 -39.92 -20.69
CA LYS A 130 69.42 -39.65 -20.24
C LYS A 130 70.31 -39.30 -21.43
#